data_AF-A0A520K3E3-F1
#
_entry.id   AF-A0A520K3E3-F1
#
_cell.length_a   1.000
_cell.length_b   1.000
_cell.length_c   1.000
_cell.angle_alpha   90.00
_cell.angle_beta   90.00
_cell.angle_gamma   90.00
#
_symmetry.space_group_name_H-M   'P 1'
#
loop_
_entity.id
_entity.type
_entity.pdbx_description
1 polymer ?
#
loop_
_entity_poly.entity_id
_entity_poly.type
_entity_poly.pdbx_seq_one_letter_code
_entity_poly.pdbx_strand_id
1 'polypeptide(L)'
;MQSGDRDRQARKTNISLPERFGATSMILASIYLIYKSIFPIIFNLTGDFNKSDLIANLILLTIGIGVLYGATVFIKRNMLYTQSIDLMFEDLYPKIKPVLREAASIQIDLEMINSRLDAMNTNIRHLKKQIQTPDVSSRTGANASADTSIAIGTRITTFLHLVMLANITLGAFIFLLQYPRWYVPYVLTLLYTIWWLAITAEYDLWKISKAWIWVFVPILIVPTISILTDILAGSYMLIAWMAIGLITYTSAYYLWGRYLIQGILPYDLHKRLNLNHTKPHAPSHHQERSESQEPPPPRTPHKTTEPENKH
;
A
#
# COMPACT_ATOMS: atom_id res chain seq x y z
N MET A 1 10.43 49.81 29.25
CA MET A 1 9.50 49.21 28.26
C MET A 1 9.88 49.70 26.87
N GLN A 2 10.91 49.12 26.26
CA GLN A 2 11.34 49.41 24.88
C GLN A 2 12.47 48.44 24.49
N SER A 3 12.21 47.13 24.44
CA SER A 3 13.20 46.16 23.94
C SER A 3 12.60 44.78 23.63
N GLY A 4 11.34 44.73 23.19
CA GLY A 4 10.64 43.47 22.95
C GLY A 4 10.19 43.24 21.50
N ASP A 5 10.44 44.20 20.60
CA ASP A 5 9.76 44.25 19.30
C ASP A 5 10.69 44.22 18.08
N ARG A 6 12.01 44.05 18.28
CA ARG A 6 12.98 43.93 17.17
C ARG A 6 13.40 42.49 16.84
N ASP A 7 13.09 41.52 17.70
CA ASP A 7 13.53 40.13 17.48
C ASP A 7 12.56 39.29 16.64
N ARG A 8 11.45 39.87 16.16
CA ARG A 8 10.47 39.17 15.29
C ARG A 8 10.76 39.23 13.79
N GLN A 9 11.81 39.93 13.35
CA GLN A 9 12.04 40.16 11.91
C GLN A 9 13.12 39.31 11.23
N ALA A 10 13.75 38.32 11.88
CA ALA A 10 14.82 37.58 11.22
C ALA A 10 14.93 36.08 11.57
N ARG A 11 13.82 35.36 11.68
CA ARG A 11 13.88 33.90 11.49
C ARG A 11 13.77 33.60 10.00
N LYS A 12 14.91 33.66 9.31
CA LYS A 12 15.08 33.11 7.97
C LYS A 12 14.61 31.66 8.00
N THR A 13 13.42 31.42 7.46
CA THR A 13 12.96 30.09 7.03
C THR A 13 14.05 29.53 6.12
N ASN A 14 14.78 28.52 6.61
CA ASN A 14 15.71 27.73 5.82
C ASN A 14 14.90 26.85 4.88
N ILE A 15 14.36 27.48 3.83
CA ILE A 15 13.88 26.78 2.65
C ILE A 15 15.12 26.17 2.02
N SER A 16 15.06 24.88 1.67
CA SER A 16 16.17 24.19 1.03
C SER A 16 16.60 24.97 -0.21
N LEU A 17 17.91 25.25 -0.33
CA LEU A 17 18.51 25.91 -1.51
C LEU A 17 18.02 25.34 -2.86
N PRO A 18 17.85 24.01 -3.04
CA PRO A 18 17.37 23.47 -4.31
C PRO A 18 15.90 23.84 -4.64
N GLU A 19 15.02 23.95 -3.65
CA GLU A 19 13.62 24.34 -3.88
C GLU A 19 13.51 25.81 -4.30
N ARG A 20 14.32 26.68 -3.69
CA ARG A 20 14.42 28.09 -4.11
C ARG A 20 14.95 28.21 -5.53
N PHE A 21 15.98 27.42 -5.88
CA PHE A 21 16.54 27.43 -7.22
C PHE A 21 15.54 26.92 -8.26
N GLY A 22 14.79 25.85 -7.95
CA GLY A 22 13.74 25.30 -8.81
C GLY A 22 12.61 26.29 -9.10
N ALA A 23 12.06 26.93 -8.06
CA ALA A 23 11.00 27.91 -8.22
C ALA A 23 11.46 29.17 -8.99
N THR A 24 12.68 29.64 -8.72
CA THR A 24 13.26 30.80 -9.42
C THR A 24 13.54 30.47 -10.90
N SER A 25 14.04 29.26 -11.18
CA SER A 25 14.26 28.76 -12.54
C SER A 25 12.94 28.63 -13.32
N MET A 26 11.88 28.11 -12.70
CA MET A 26 10.55 28.03 -13.33
C MET A 26 9.98 29.41 -13.70
N ILE A 27 10.11 30.40 -12.82
CA ILE A 27 9.68 31.78 -13.10
C ILE A 27 10.48 32.37 -14.27
N LEU A 28 11.80 32.20 -14.26
CA LEU A 28 12.67 32.73 -15.31
C LEU A 28 12.39 32.09 -16.67
N ALA A 29 12.20 30.77 -16.71
CA ALA A 29 11.82 30.03 -17.92
C ALA A 29 10.44 30.46 -18.44
N SER A 30 9.50 30.74 -17.54
CA SER A 30 8.16 31.20 -17.89
C SER A 30 8.17 32.60 -18.51
N ILE A 31 8.94 33.53 -17.93
CA ILE A 31 9.12 34.89 -18.47
C ILE A 31 9.79 34.83 -19.84
N TYR A 32 10.81 33.98 -20.00
CA TYR A 32 11.49 33.78 -21.27
C TYR A 32 10.56 33.24 -22.37
N LEU A 33 9.70 32.26 -22.03
CA LEU A 33 8.70 31.72 -22.96
C LEU A 33 7.66 32.76 -23.38
N ILE A 34 7.17 33.58 -22.44
CA ILE A 34 6.23 34.66 -22.73
C ILE A 34 6.89 35.71 -23.64
N TYR A 35 8.13 36.10 -23.35
CA TYR A 35 8.88 37.05 -24.18
C TYR A 35 9.07 36.53 -25.61
N LYS A 36 9.49 35.27 -25.77
CA LYS A 36 9.68 34.63 -27.08
C LYS A 36 8.36 34.51 -27.87
N SER A 37 7.24 34.33 -27.18
CA SER A 37 5.92 34.17 -27.79
C SER A 37 5.27 35.50 -28.21
N ILE A 38 5.51 36.59 -27.47
CA ILE A 38 4.90 37.91 -27.73
C ILE A 38 5.38 38.53 -29.05
N PHE A 39 6.67 38.41 -29.36
CA PHE A 39 7.26 39.02 -30.55
C PHE A 39 6.65 38.53 -31.88
N PRO A 40 6.53 37.21 -32.14
CA PRO A 40 5.92 36.72 -33.36
C PRO A 40 4.40 36.97 -33.41
N ILE A 41 3.71 37.09 -32.27
CA ILE A 41 2.28 37.45 -32.25
C ILE A 41 2.08 38.88 -32.77
N ILE A 42 2.90 39.83 -32.30
CA ILE A 42 2.83 41.23 -32.77
C ILE A 42 3.17 41.33 -34.25
N PHE A 43 4.19 40.60 -34.71
CA PHE A 43 4.61 40.58 -36.10
C PHE A 43 3.53 39.97 -37.03
N ASN A 44 2.93 38.84 -36.65
CA ASN A 44 1.82 38.22 -37.39
C ASN A 44 0.54 39.06 -37.39
N LEU A 45 0.33 39.92 -36.39
CA LEU A 45 -0.84 40.82 -36.34
C LEU A 45 -0.69 42.04 -37.26
N THR A 46 0.55 42.44 -37.56
CA THR A 46 0.87 43.70 -38.27
C THR A 46 1.37 43.46 -39.71
N GLY A 47 1.73 42.22 -40.06
CA GLY A 47 2.28 41.83 -41.36
C GLY A 47 1.46 40.73 -42.07
N ASP A 48 2.16 39.80 -42.73
CA ASP A 48 1.55 38.69 -43.46
C ASP A 48 0.89 37.67 -42.52
N PHE A 49 -0.43 37.49 -42.67
CA PHE A 49 -1.24 36.65 -41.79
C PHE A 49 -1.02 35.16 -42.07
N ASN A 50 -0.01 34.57 -41.44
CA ASN A 50 0.19 33.12 -41.47
C ASN A 50 -0.56 32.44 -40.30
N LYS A 51 -1.71 31.82 -40.61
CA LYS A 51 -2.63 31.24 -39.61
C LYS A 51 -1.97 30.15 -38.74
N SER A 52 -1.08 29.35 -39.31
CA SER A 52 -0.37 28.27 -38.60
C SER A 52 0.56 28.81 -37.51
N ASP A 53 1.30 29.87 -37.83
CA ASP A 53 2.25 30.47 -36.90
C ASP A 53 1.53 31.20 -35.77
N LEU A 54 0.38 31.82 -36.05
CA LEU A 54 -0.44 32.45 -35.02
C LEU A 54 -0.95 31.44 -33.99
N ILE A 55 -1.45 30.29 -34.46
CA ILE A 55 -1.96 29.22 -33.58
C ILE A 55 -0.82 28.62 -32.73
N ALA A 56 0.32 28.31 -33.34
CA ALA A 56 1.47 27.78 -32.62
C ALA A 56 1.97 28.74 -31.52
N ASN A 57 2.04 30.03 -31.83
CA ASN A 57 2.47 31.04 -30.87
C ASN A 57 1.43 31.31 -29.77
N LEU A 58 0.13 31.19 -30.07
CA LEU A 58 -0.94 31.31 -29.07
C LEU A 58 -0.91 30.15 -28.06
N ILE A 59 -0.67 28.93 -28.54
CA ILE A 59 -0.49 27.76 -27.66
C ILE A 59 0.73 27.96 -26.76
N LEU A 60 1.85 28.42 -27.33
CA LEU A 60 3.08 28.71 -26.58
C LEU A 60 2.86 29.79 -25.50
N LEU A 61 2.11 30.85 -25.80
CA LEU A 61 1.73 31.89 -24.85
C LEU A 61 0.90 31.31 -23.69
N THR A 62 -0.08 30.47 -24.02
CA THR A 62 -0.99 29.86 -23.04
C THR A 62 -0.22 28.95 -22.08
N ILE A 63 0.75 28.18 -22.60
CA ILE A 63 1.67 27.37 -21.79
C ILE A 63 2.52 28.27 -20.89
N GLY A 64 3.08 29.35 -21.43
CA GLY A 64 3.88 30.31 -20.66
C GLY A 64 3.10 30.95 -19.50
N ILE A 65 1.87 31.37 -19.72
CA ILE A 65 1.00 31.93 -18.67
C ILE A 65 0.64 30.84 -17.64
N GLY A 66 0.38 29.61 -18.10
CA GLY A 66 0.08 28.47 -17.23
C GLY A 66 1.24 28.12 -16.29
N VAL A 67 2.46 28.11 -16.79
CA VAL A 67 3.68 27.85 -15.99
C VAL A 67 3.88 28.97 -14.96
N LEU A 68 3.67 30.24 -15.32
CA LEU A 68 3.81 31.39 -14.41
C LEU A 68 2.79 31.32 -13.26
N TYR A 69 1.54 31.00 -13.59
CA TYR A 69 0.48 30.83 -12.60
C TYR A 69 0.78 29.64 -11.67
N GLY A 70 1.21 28.51 -12.23
CA GLY A 70 1.63 27.33 -11.47
C GLY A 70 2.75 27.62 -10.48
N ALA A 71 3.80 28.33 -10.92
CA ALA A 71 4.91 28.74 -10.07
C ALA A 71 4.45 29.66 -8.93
N THR A 72 3.53 30.59 -9.21
CA THR A 72 2.99 31.52 -8.21
C THR A 72 2.17 30.79 -7.14
N VAL A 73 1.33 29.84 -7.55
CA VAL A 73 0.53 29.00 -6.62
C VAL A 73 1.44 28.09 -5.80
N PHE A 74 2.46 27.51 -6.42
CA PHE A 74 3.43 26.65 -5.75
C PHE A 74 4.19 27.39 -4.63
N ILE A 75 4.64 28.62 -4.89
CA ILE A 75 5.31 29.47 -3.89
C ILE A 75 4.37 29.80 -2.71
N LYS A 76 3.13 30.22 -3.00
CA LYS A 76 2.14 30.52 -1.95
C LYS A 76 1.84 29.30 -1.08
N ARG A 77 1.68 28.13 -1.71
CA ARG A 77 1.38 26.89 -1.03
C ARG A 77 2.56 26.44 -0.16
N ASN A 78 3.80 26.55 -0.66
CA ASN A 78 4.98 26.19 0.12
C ASN A 78 5.13 27.08 1.36
N MET A 79 4.88 28.38 1.22
CA MET A 79 4.93 29.33 2.34
C MET A 79 3.88 29.04 3.42
N LEU A 80 2.65 28.67 3.02
CA LEU A 80 1.58 28.28 3.95
C LEU A 80 1.90 26.97 4.69
N TYR A 81 2.52 26.01 4.00
CA TYR A 81 2.96 24.77 4.65
C TYR A 81 4.04 25.02 5.70
N THR A 82 5.04 25.87 5.41
CA THR A 82 6.09 26.18 6.40
C THR A 82 5.50 26.84 7.64
N GLN A 83 4.57 27.78 7.48
CA GLN A 83 3.89 28.42 8.62
C GLN A 83 3.00 27.44 9.40
N SER A 84 2.28 26.55 8.71
CA SER A 84 1.39 25.57 9.35
C SER A 84 2.17 24.47 10.08
N ILE A 85 3.34 24.08 9.57
CA ILE A 85 4.22 23.09 10.21
C ILE A 85 4.82 23.68 11.48
N ASP A 86 5.33 24.91 11.46
CA ASP A 86 5.86 25.54 12.68
C ASP A 86 4.79 25.72 13.76
N LEU A 87 3.58 26.18 13.37
CA LEU A 87 2.44 26.29 14.29
C LEU A 87 1.97 24.95 14.84
N MET A 88 1.91 23.90 14.01
CA MET A 88 1.58 22.56 14.47
C MET A 88 2.69 21.97 15.33
N PHE A 89 3.96 22.16 14.99
CA PHE A 89 5.07 21.64 15.79
C PHE A 89 5.14 22.31 17.16
N GLU A 90 4.90 23.61 17.26
CA GLU A 90 4.96 24.33 18.53
C GLU A 90 3.87 23.87 19.52
N ASP A 91 2.67 23.54 19.02
CA ASP A 91 1.57 23.01 19.84
C ASP A 91 1.64 21.49 20.08
N LEU A 92 2.27 20.75 19.16
CA LEU A 92 2.37 19.29 19.21
C LEU A 92 3.63 18.78 19.96
N TYR A 93 4.71 19.57 20.01
CA TYR A 93 5.96 19.21 20.72
C TYR A 93 5.76 18.83 22.21
N PRO A 94 5.01 19.58 23.03
CA PRO A 94 4.76 19.18 24.42
C PRO A 94 3.92 17.90 24.53
N LYS A 95 3.11 17.57 23.52
CA LYS A 95 2.28 16.35 23.47
C LYS A 95 3.04 15.11 23.00
N ILE A 96 4.05 15.26 22.14
CA ILE A 96 4.87 14.14 21.66
C ILE A 96 5.97 13.78 22.68
N LYS A 97 6.45 14.74 23.48
CA LYS A 97 7.47 14.50 24.51
C LYS A 97 7.16 13.35 25.49
N PRO A 98 5.94 13.23 26.08
CA PRO A 98 5.61 12.08 26.92
C PRO A 98 5.57 10.76 26.14
N VAL A 99 5.08 10.77 24.89
CA VAL A 99 4.99 9.56 24.03
C VAL A 99 6.38 9.04 23.65
N LEU A 100 7.33 9.94 23.35
CA LEU A 100 8.74 9.57 23.12
C LEU A 100 9.40 8.99 24.38
N ARG A 101 9.06 9.54 25.56
CA ARG A 101 9.58 9.04 26.83
C ARG A 101 9.01 7.66 27.17
N GLU A 102 7.75 7.42 26.83
CA GLU A 102 7.08 6.14 27.01
C GLU A 102 7.55 5.08 26.02
N ALA A 103 7.82 5.46 24.76
CA ALA A 103 8.46 4.58 23.79
C ALA A 103 9.88 4.16 24.22
N ALA A 104 10.65 5.08 24.81
CA ALA A 104 11.95 4.78 25.38
C ALA A 104 11.88 3.82 26.58
N SER A 105 10.84 3.91 27.44
CA SER A 105 10.64 2.93 28.52
C SER A 105 10.20 1.56 27.98
N ILE A 106 9.36 1.51 26.95
CA ILE A 106 8.95 0.24 26.31
C ILE A 106 10.15 -0.49 25.70
N GLN A 107 11.11 0.26 25.14
CA GLN A 107 12.33 -0.33 24.58
C GLN A 107 13.22 -0.96 25.66
N ILE A 108 13.30 -0.34 26.84
CA ILE A 108 13.99 -0.89 28.02
C ILE A 108 13.28 -2.15 28.53
N ASP A 109 11.95 -2.17 28.53
CA ASP A 109 11.17 -3.36 28.94
C ASP A 109 11.33 -4.53 27.94
N LEU A 110 11.42 -4.24 26.64
CA LEU A 110 11.69 -5.26 25.60
C LEU A 110 13.10 -5.86 25.73
N GLU A 111 14.11 -5.05 26.05
CA GLU A 111 15.47 -5.52 26.37
C GLU A 111 15.46 -6.47 27.58
N MET A 112 14.70 -6.12 28.62
CA MET A 112 14.55 -6.94 29.82
C MET A 112 13.78 -8.25 29.55
N ILE A 113 12.78 -8.23 28.66
CA ILE A 113 12.05 -9.43 28.25
C ILE A 113 12.95 -10.34 27.41
N ASN A 114 13.71 -9.78 26.46
CA ASN A 114 14.64 -10.55 25.63
C ASN A 114 15.72 -11.23 26.48
N SER A 115 16.30 -10.53 27.45
CA SER A 115 17.27 -11.14 28.38
C SER A 115 16.65 -12.25 29.25
N ARG A 116 15.40 -12.10 29.71
CA ARG A 116 14.67 -13.20 30.39
C ARG A 116 14.39 -14.38 29.48
N LEU A 117 14.07 -14.12 28.21
CA LEU A 117 13.79 -15.14 27.21
C LEU A 117 15.07 -15.93 26.85
N ASP A 118 16.22 -15.26 26.77
CA ASP A 118 17.52 -15.89 26.60
C ASP A 118 17.93 -16.70 27.83
N ALA A 119 17.70 -16.21 29.05
CA ALA A 119 17.93 -16.97 30.28
C ALA A 119 17.04 -18.22 30.38
N MET A 120 15.80 -18.15 29.89
CA MET A 120 14.91 -19.30 29.82
C MET A 120 15.35 -20.28 28.72
N ASN A 121 15.77 -19.78 27.56
CA ASN A 121 16.25 -20.59 26.45
C ASN A 121 17.56 -21.32 26.80
N THR A 122 18.47 -20.68 27.55
CA THR A 122 19.67 -21.35 28.07
C THR A 122 19.29 -22.44 29.07
N ASN A 123 18.36 -22.19 30.00
CA ASN A 123 17.86 -23.21 30.93
C ASN A 123 17.20 -24.40 30.20
N ILE A 124 16.41 -24.14 29.15
CA ILE A 124 15.82 -25.19 28.31
C ILE A 124 16.90 -25.98 27.55
N ARG A 125 17.98 -25.34 27.09
CA ARG A 125 19.13 -26.02 26.49
C ARG A 125 19.90 -26.86 27.50
N HIS A 126 20.02 -26.40 28.75
CA HIS A 126 20.63 -27.19 29.83
C HIS A 126 19.77 -28.40 30.19
N LEU A 127 18.45 -28.26 30.25
CA LEU A 127 17.50 -29.37 30.42
C LEU A 127 17.57 -30.35 29.24
N LYS A 128 17.63 -29.84 27.99
CA LYS A 128 17.79 -30.68 26.79
C LYS A 128 19.13 -31.43 26.79
N LYS A 129 20.22 -30.81 27.24
CA LYS A 129 21.54 -31.46 27.39
C LYS A 129 21.58 -32.49 28.51
N GLN A 130 20.79 -32.31 29.57
CA GLN A 130 20.66 -33.33 30.63
C GLN A 130 19.82 -34.53 30.20
N ILE A 131 18.88 -34.33 29.27
CA ILE A 131 18.02 -35.39 28.72
C ILE A 131 18.66 -36.09 27.51
N GLN A 132 19.60 -35.44 26.80
CA GLN A 132 20.26 -36.00 25.62
C GLN A 132 21.76 -36.25 25.84
N THR A 133 22.06 -37.41 26.43
CA THR A 133 23.20 -38.25 26.04
C THR A 133 22.78 -39.71 26.25
N PRO A 134 23.03 -40.66 25.32
CA PRO A 134 23.22 -40.53 23.87
C PRO A 134 22.23 -41.43 23.08
N ASP A 135 21.72 -40.94 21.94
CA ASP A 135 21.84 -41.60 20.62
C ASP A 135 20.86 -41.01 19.60
N VAL A 136 21.26 -41.09 18.33
CA VAL A 136 20.48 -40.85 17.12
C VAL A 136 20.41 -39.40 16.60
N SER A 137 21.46 -39.11 15.83
CA SER A 137 21.35 -38.68 14.42
C SER A 137 20.66 -37.36 14.08
N SER A 138 21.54 -36.37 13.90
CA SER A 138 21.49 -35.30 12.91
C SER A 138 20.86 -35.72 11.57
N ARG A 139 19.71 -35.13 11.19
CA ARG A 139 19.40 -34.79 9.79
C ARG A 139 18.17 -33.87 9.68
N THR A 140 18.37 -32.81 8.89
CA THR A 140 17.34 -32.04 8.17
C THR A 140 16.68 -30.87 8.90
N GLY A 141 17.05 -29.64 8.51
CA GLY A 141 16.29 -28.45 8.88
C GLY A 141 16.98 -27.10 8.66
N ALA A 142 17.70 -26.89 7.55
CA ALA A 142 18.43 -25.64 7.27
C ALA A 142 17.81 -24.76 6.15
N ASN A 143 16.70 -25.18 5.52
CA ASN A 143 16.19 -24.51 4.31
C ASN A 143 14.86 -23.75 4.49
N ALA A 144 14.28 -23.67 5.69
CA ALA A 144 12.98 -23.03 5.91
C ALA A 144 13.05 -21.51 6.17
N SER A 145 14.24 -20.97 6.44
CA SER A 145 14.44 -19.56 6.83
C SER A 145 14.62 -18.61 5.63
N ALA A 146 15.05 -19.11 4.46
CA ALA A 146 15.24 -18.29 3.26
C ALA A 146 13.92 -18.01 2.51
N ASP A 147 13.00 -18.98 2.46
CA ASP A 147 11.70 -18.78 1.80
C ASP A 147 10.78 -17.84 2.59
N THR A 148 10.90 -17.82 3.92
CA THR A 148 10.06 -16.98 4.78
C THR A 148 10.46 -15.50 4.68
N SER A 149 11.75 -15.18 4.55
CA SER A 149 12.21 -13.80 4.42
C SER A 149 11.86 -13.19 3.06
N ILE A 150 11.89 -13.98 1.98
CA ILE A 150 11.47 -13.55 0.65
C ILE A 150 9.95 -13.32 0.60
N ALA A 151 9.16 -14.21 1.20
CA ALA A 151 7.70 -14.05 1.27
C ALA A 151 7.26 -12.85 2.13
N ILE A 152 8.03 -12.48 3.16
CA ILE A 152 7.79 -11.26 3.96
C ILE A 152 8.13 -10.01 3.12
N GLY A 153 9.24 -10.03 2.37
CA GLY A 153 9.65 -8.93 1.51
C GLY A 153 8.59 -8.57 0.46
N THR A 154 8.03 -9.56 -0.23
CA THR A 154 6.99 -9.34 -1.25
C THR A 154 5.74 -8.69 -0.66
N ARG A 155 5.29 -9.15 0.52
CA ARG A 155 4.11 -8.57 1.20
C ARG A 155 4.29 -7.11 1.58
N ILE A 156 5.49 -6.73 2.02
CA ILE A 156 5.81 -5.33 2.37
C ILE A 156 5.82 -4.46 1.11
N THR A 157 6.40 -4.94 0.01
CA THR A 157 6.44 -4.17 -1.26
C THR A 157 5.06 -3.95 -1.84
N THR A 158 4.18 -4.95 -1.79
CA THR A 158 2.76 -4.81 -2.16
C THR A 158 2.07 -3.74 -1.33
N PHE A 159 2.21 -3.82 0.00
CA PHE A 159 1.56 -2.89 0.90
C PHE A 159 1.99 -1.46 0.59
N LEU A 160 3.28 -1.25 0.32
CA LEU A 160 3.81 0.05 -0.06
C LEU A 160 3.24 0.56 -1.41
N HIS A 161 3.11 -0.31 -2.42
CA HIS A 161 2.46 0.04 -3.68
C HIS A 161 0.99 0.45 -3.49
N LEU A 162 0.22 -0.25 -2.66
CA LEU A 162 -1.17 0.10 -2.35
C LEU A 162 -1.28 1.45 -1.63
N VAL A 163 -0.40 1.71 -0.66
CA VAL A 163 -0.35 3.00 0.05
C VAL A 163 0.03 4.14 -0.90
N MET A 164 0.99 3.91 -1.80
CA MET A 164 1.35 4.89 -2.83
C MET A 164 0.16 5.18 -3.75
N LEU A 165 -0.56 4.14 -4.19
CA LEU A 165 -1.75 4.28 -5.03
C LEU A 165 -2.88 5.03 -4.31
N ALA A 166 -3.07 4.79 -3.01
CA ALA A 166 -4.03 5.53 -2.18
C ALA A 166 -3.68 7.04 -2.12
N ASN A 167 -2.40 7.38 -1.98
CA ASN A 167 -1.97 8.79 -2.01
C ASN A 167 -2.17 9.44 -3.38
N ILE A 168 -1.88 8.72 -4.47
CA ILE A 168 -2.12 9.21 -5.83
C ILE A 168 -3.62 9.46 -6.06
N THR A 169 -4.47 8.53 -5.64
CA THR A 169 -5.93 8.69 -5.78
C THR A 169 -6.47 9.82 -4.93
N LEU A 170 -5.97 10.03 -3.70
CA LEU A 170 -6.30 11.21 -2.90
C LEU A 170 -5.92 12.51 -3.62
N GLY A 171 -4.71 12.55 -4.20
CA GLY A 171 -4.27 13.69 -5.02
C GLY A 171 -5.17 13.93 -6.23
N ALA A 172 -5.59 12.86 -6.91
CA ALA A 172 -6.54 12.95 -8.03
C ALA A 172 -7.90 13.51 -7.60
N PHE A 173 -8.43 13.10 -6.43
CA PHE A 173 -9.67 13.67 -5.90
C PHE A 173 -9.55 15.15 -5.55
N ILE A 174 -8.45 15.55 -4.90
CA ILE A 174 -8.20 16.98 -4.60
C ILE A 174 -8.13 17.79 -5.90
N PHE A 175 -7.48 17.27 -6.93
CA PHE A 175 -7.42 17.90 -8.24
C PHE A 175 -8.80 18.03 -8.89
N LEU A 176 -9.62 16.98 -8.85
CA LEU A 176 -10.99 16.98 -9.39
C LEU A 176 -11.90 17.96 -8.64
N LEU A 177 -11.74 18.08 -7.32
CA LEU A 177 -12.48 19.06 -6.51
C LEU A 177 -12.11 20.50 -6.86
N GLN A 178 -10.84 20.76 -7.17
CA GLN A 178 -10.39 22.12 -7.52
C GLN A 178 -10.81 22.52 -8.95
N TYR A 179 -10.89 21.56 -9.87
CA TYR A 179 -11.17 21.80 -11.28
C TYR A 179 -12.26 20.87 -11.83
N PRO A 180 -13.52 21.01 -11.38
CA PRO A 180 -14.63 20.26 -11.95
C PRO A 180 -14.90 20.72 -13.38
N ARG A 181 -14.53 19.89 -14.36
CA ARG A 181 -14.78 20.10 -15.79
C ARG A 181 -15.38 18.84 -16.42
N TRP A 182 -15.74 18.92 -17.68
CA TRP A 182 -16.30 17.83 -18.49
C TRP A 182 -15.46 16.53 -18.52
N TYR A 183 -14.17 16.57 -18.15
CA TYR A 183 -13.32 15.38 -18.10
C TYR A 183 -13.46 14.54 -16.82
N VAL A 184 -14.18 15.02 -15.80
CA VAL A 184 -14.32 14.36 -14.48
C VAL A 184 -14.77 12.88 -14.58
N PRO A 185 -15.80 12.51 -15.37
CA PRO A 185 -16.26 11.13 -15.46
C PRO A 185 -15.19 10.16 -15.97
N TYR A 186 -14.36 10.61 -16.92
CA TYR A 186 -13.31 9.79 -17.52
C TYR A 186 -12.16 9.55 -16.54
N VAL A 187 -11.75 10.60 -15.80
CA VAL A 187 -10.69 10.49 -14.79
C VAL A 187 -11.13 9.54 -13.67
N LEU A 188 -12.38 9.65 -13.21
CA LEU A 188 -12.92 8.74 -12.20
C LEU A 188 -12.93 7.29 -12.70
N THR A 189 -13.42 7.05 -13.91
CA THR A 189 -13.44 5.69 -14.51
C THR A 189 -12.04 5.10 -14.60
N LEU A 190 -11.05 5.91 -14.98
CA LEU A 190 -9.65 5.51 -15.03
C LEU A 190 -9.11 5.17 -13.63
N LEU A 191 -9.51 5.93 -12.60
CA LEU A 191 -9.17 5.65 -11.21
C LEU A 191 -9.69 4.28 -10.73
N TYR A 192 -10.94 3.95 -11.04
CA TYR A 192 -11.52 2.63 -10.75
C TYR A 192 -10.76 1.51 -11.46
N THR A 193 -10.38 1.76 -12.73
CA THR A 193 -9.65 0.79 -13.54
C THR A 193 -8.24 0.55 -13.00
N ILE A 194 -7.52 1.60 -12.58
CA ILE A 194 -6.20 1.46 -11.95
C ILE A 194 -6.30 0.66 -10.65
N TRP A 195 -7.32 0.93 -9.83
CA TRP A 195 -7.54 0.18 -8.60
C TRP A 195 -7.83 -1.30 -8.85
N TRP A 196 -8.66 -1.59 -9.85
CA TRP A 196 -8.88 -2.97 -10.30
C TRP A 196 -7.58 -3.62 -10.75
N LEU A 197 -6.77 -2.91 -11.56
CA LEU A 197 -5.49 -3.40 -12.09
C LEU A 197 -4.52 -3.74 -10.94
N ALA A 198 -4.39 -2.84 -9.96
CA ALA A 198 -3.49 -3.02 -8.83
C ALA A 198 -3.87 -4.24 -7.99
N ILE A 199 -5.16 -4.42 -7.68
CA ILE A 199 -5.63 -5.58 -6.91
C ILE A 199 -5.52 -6.87 -7.73
N THR A 200 -5.80 -6.82 -9.03
CA THR A 200 -5.70 -7.97 -9.94
C THR A 200 -4.26 -8.44 -10.10
N ALA A 201 -3.32 -7.50 -10.21
CA ALA A 201 -1.89 -7.78 -10.29
C ALA A 201 -1.37 -8.42 -9.00
N GLU A 202 -1.82 -7.93 -7.84
CA GLU A 202 -1.37 -8.44 -6.55
C GLU A 202 -1.75 -9.91 -6.31
N TYR A 203 -2.93 -10.28 -6.78
CA TYR A 203 -3.53 -11.59 -6.50
C TYR A 203 -3.48 -12.52 -7.73
N ASP A 204 -2.74 -12.14 -8.78
CA ASP A 204 -2.60 -12.89 -10.05
C ASP A 204 -3.96 -13.38 -10.62
N LEU A 205 -5.03 -12.57 -10.50
CA LEU A 205 -6.38 -12.99 -10.95
C LEU A 205 -6.56 -12.95 -12.47
N TRP A 206 -5.50 -12.70 -13.24
CA TRP A 206 -5.54 -12.59 -14.70
C TRP A 206 -6.15 -13.82 -15.38
N LYS A 207 -5.96 -15.00 -14.78
CA LYS A 207 -6.45 -16.28 -15.29
C LYS A 207 -7.94 -16.52 -14.99
N ILE A 208 -8.52 -15.76 -14.06
CA ILE A 208 -9.91 -15.95 -13.64
C ILE A 208 -10.81 -15.07 -14.50
N SER A 209 -11.59 -15.69 -15.40
CA SER A 209 -12.54 -14.98 -16.27
C SER A 209 -13.50 -14.06 -15.50
N LYS A 210 -13.90 -14.45 -14.28
CA LYS A 210 -14.77 -13.64 -13.41
C LYS A 210 -14.15 -12.30 -12.98
N ALA A 211 -12.82 -12.18 -12.92
CA ALA A 211 -12.15 -10.93 -12.55
C ALA A 211 -12.36 -9.82 -13.60
N TRP A 212 -12.52 -10.20 -14.88
CA TRP A 212 -12.78 -9.25 -15.97
C TRP A 212 -14.18 -8.63 -15.87
N ILE A 213 -15.16 -9.35 -15.34
CA ILE A 213 -16.50 -8.79 -15.12
C ILE A 213 -16.41 -7.58 -14.17
N TRP A 214 -15.55 -7.64 -13.15
CA TRP A 214 -15.37 -6.57 -12.19
C TRP A 214 -14.82 -5.28 -12.79
N VAL A 215 -14.03 -5.33 -13.88
CA VAL A 215 -13.56 -4.10 -14.56
C VAL A 215 -14.59 -3.53 -15.52
N PHE A 216 -15.39 -4.39 -16.16
CA PHE A 216 -16.44 -3.94 -17.07
C PHE A 216 -17.53 -3.14 -16.35
N VAL A 217 -17.87 -3.54 -15.13
CA VAL A 217 -18.88 -2.87 -14.30
C VAL A 217 -18.59 -1.36 -14.13
N PRO A 218 -17.44 -0.92 -13.59
CA PRO A 218 -17.14 0.50 -13.43
C PRO A 218 -16.96 1.22 -14.77
N ILE A 219 -16.41 0.57 -15.81
CA ILE A 219 -16.29 1.18 -17.14
C ILE A 219 -17.65 1.60 -17.71
N LEU A 220 -18.70 0.83 -17.43
CA LEU A 220 -20.03 1.07 -17.97
C LEU A 220 -20.90 1.90 -17.02
N ILE A 221 -20.83 1.62 -15.72
CA ILE A 221 -21.66 2.26 -14.70
C ILE A 221 -21.15 3.65 -14.32
N VAL A 222 -19.84 3.83 -14.13
CA VAL A 222 -19.29 5.10 -13.62
C VAL A 222 -19.60 6.27 -14.57
N PRO A 223 -19.38 6.19 -15.89
CA PRO A 223 -19.75 7.28 -16.79
C PRO A 223 -21.25 7.58 -16.79
N THR A 224 -22.08 6.53 -16.77
CA THR A 224 -23.55 6.65 -16.81
C THR A 224 -24.07 7.34 -15.56
N ILE A 225 -23.65 6.89 -14.37
CA ILE A 225 -24.04 7.51 -13.10
C ILE A 225 -23.44 8.92 -12.98
N SER A 226 -22.22 9.14 -13.47
CA SER A 226 -21.59 10.47 -13.46
C SER A 226 -22.42 11.47 -14.25
N ILE A 227 -22.79 11.16 -15.50
CA ILE A 227 -23.61 12.06 -16.32
C ILE A 227 -24.95 12.35 -15.64
N LEU A 228 -25.60 11.32 -15.11
CA LEU A 228 -26.88 11.47 -14.42
C LEU A 228 -26.78 12.34 -13.15
N THR A 229 -25.74 12.13 -12.35
CA THR A 229 -25.54 12.85 -11.08
C THR A 229 -25.09 14.29 -11.32
N ASP A 230 -24.31 14.56 -12.36
CA ASP A 230 -23.89 15.92 -12.72
C ASP A 230 -25.10 16.79 -13.07
N ILE A 231 -26.08 16.22 -13.79
CA ILE A 231 -27.34 16.90 -14.14
C ILE A 231 -28.21 17.13 -12.90
N LEU A 232 -28.29 16.15 -11.98
CA LEU A 232 -29.22 16.22 -10.83
C LEU A 232 -28.70 17.03 -9.64
N ALA A 233 -27.43 16.87 -9.30
CA ALA A 233 -26.87 17.28 -8.00
C ALA A 233 -25.64 18.19 -8.12
N GLY A 234 -25.13 18.39 -9.34
CA GLY A 234 -23.93 19.17 -9.61
C GLY A 234 -22.62 18.43 -9.34
N SER A 235 -21.52 19.01 -9.85
CA SER A 235 -20.24 18.31 -9.95
C SER A 235 -19.58 18.00 -8.60
N TYR A 236 -19.79 18.82 -7.56
CA TYR A 236 -19.21 18.57 -6.24
C TYR A 236 -19.84 17.36 -5.53
N MET A 237 -21.18 17.23 -5.59
CA MET A 237 -21.86 16.05 -5.04
C MET A 237 -21.50 14.79 -5.82
N LEU A 238 -21.36 14.88 -7.14
CA LEU A 238 -20.89 13.77 -7.98
C LEU A 238 -19.53 13.25 -7.50
N ILE A 239 -18.56 14.13 -7.27
CA ILE A 239 -17.21 13.72 -6.83
C ILE A 239 -17.29 13.02 -5.47
N ALA A 240 -18.10 13.53 -4.54
CA ALA A 240 -18.27 12.91 -3.22
C ALA A 240 -18.89 11.51 -3.31
N TRP A 241 -19.99 11.34 -4.06
CA TRP A 241 -20.63 10.04 -4.27
C TRP A 241 -19.70 9.05 -4.95
N MET A 242 -18.92 9.50 -5.93
CA MET A 242 -17.97 8.67 -6.65
C MET A 242 -16.77 8.25 -5.80
N ALA A 243 -16.33 9.11 -4.87
CA ALA A 243 -15.31 8.78 -3.88
C ALA A 243 -15.78 7.68 -2.92
N ILE A 244 -17.01 7.80 -2.40
CA ILE A 244 -17.61 6.76 -1.55
C ILE A 244 -17.74 5.45 -2.34
N GLY A 245 -18.26 5.52 -3.57
CA GLY A 245 -18.37 4.37 -4.46
C GLY A 245 -17.02 3.68 -4.71
N LEU A 246 -15.93 4.45 -4.83
CA LEU A 246 -14.60 3.88 -5.10
C LEU A 246 -14.10 3.13 -3.87
N ILE A 247 -14.28 3.69 -2.68
CA ILE A 247 -13.90 3.03 -1.42
C ILE A 247 -14.71 1.73 -1.26
N THR A 248 -16.02 1.77 -1.51
CA THR A 248 -16.87 0.57 -1.44
C THR A 248 -16.47 -0.47 -2.48
N TYR A 249 -16.23 -0.06 -3.73
CA TYR A 249 -15.82 -0.94 -4.83
C TYR A 249 -14.46 -1.61 -4.55
N THR A 250 -13.45 -0.82 -4.17
CA THR A 250 -12.10 -1.32 -3.87
C THR A 250 -12.11 -2.27 -2.70
N SER A 251 -12.87 -1.95 -1.64
CA SER A 251 -13.03 -2.84 -0.48
C SER A 251 -13.71 -4.15 -0.88
N ALA A 252 -14.82 -4.09 -1.62
CA ALA A 252 -15.54 -5.29 -2.06
C ALA A 252 -14.67 -6.19 -2.96
N TYR A 253 -13.97 -5.59 -3.92
CA TYR A 253 -13.09 -6.32 -4.83
C TYR A 253 -11.89 -6.93 -4.10
N TYR A 254 -11.30 -6.18 -3.17
CA TYR A 254 -10.22 -6.66 -2.31
C TYR A 254 -10.67 -7.85 -1.45
N LEU A 255 -11.83 -7.76 -0.79
CA LEU A 255 -12.39 -8.86 -0.01
C LEU A 255 -12.64 -10.10 -0.87
N TRP A 256 -13.16 -9.90 -2.08
CA TRP A 256 -13.43 -10.98 -3.03
C TRP A 256 -12.13 -11.66 -3.50
N GLY A 257 -11.11 -10.90 -3.87
CA GLY A 257 -9.80 -11.43 -4.26
C GLY A 257 -9.13 -12.21 -3.12
N ARG A 258 -9.21 -11.67 -1.90
CA ARG A 258 -8.72 -12.36 -0.70
C ARG A 258 -9.47 -13.66 -0.43
N TYR A 259 -10.78 -13.68 -0.62
CA TYR A 259 -11.60 -14.89 -0.44
C TYR A 259 -11.20 -16.00 -1.41
N LEU A 260 -10.93 -15.67 -2.68
CA LEU A 260 -10.53 -16.66 -3.69
C LEU A 260 -9.21 -17.36 -3.36
N ILE A 261 -8.23 -16.63 -2.81
CA ILE A 261 -6.88 -17.17 -2.57
C ILE A 261 -6.77 -17.82 -1.20
N GLN A 262 -7.36 -17.21 -0.18
CA GLN A 262 -7.22 -17.70 1.20
C GLN A 262 -8.33 -18.67 1.60
N GLY A 263 -9.43 -18.75 0.83
CA GLY A 263 -10.55 -19.68 1.09
C GLY A 263 -11.29 -19.42 2.42
N ILE A 264 -10.96 -18.34 3.12
CA ILE A 264 -11.45 -18.03 4.47
C ILE A 264 -11.94 -16.58 4.45
N LEU A 265 -13.22 -16.34 4.79
CA LEU A 265 -13.71 -14.98 5.01
C LEU A 265 -13.09 -14.41 6.30
N PRO A 266 -12.64 -13.13 6.31
CA PRO A 266 -12.10 -12.49 7.52
C PRO A 266 -13.10 -12.42 8.68
N TYR A 267 -14.40 -12.58 8.40
CA TYR A 267 -15.46 -12.59 9.42
C TYR A 267 -15.70 -13.96 10.09
N ASP A 268 -15.09 -15.05 9.60
CA ASP A 268 -15.28 -16.39 10.19
C ASP A 268 -14.32 -16.67 11.37
N LEU A 269 -13.93 -15.60 12.09
CA LEU A 269 -13.10 -15.68 13.30
C LEU A 269 -13.83 -16.46 14.41
N HIS A 270 -15.16 -16.39 14.43
CA HIS A 270 -15.99 -17.03 15.45
C HIS A 270 -15.90 -18.56 15.40
N LYS A 271 -15.76 -19.13 14.20
CA LYS A 271 -15.61 -20.58 13.99
C LYS A 271 -14.25 -21.11 14.48
N ARG A 272 -13.20 -20.28 14.41
CA ARG A 272 -11.86 -20.61 14.97
C ARG A 272 -11.80 -20.51 16.49
N LEU A 273 -12.53 -19.57 17.10
CA LEU A 273 -12.58 -19.47 18.56
C LEU A 273 -13.26 -20.72 19.17
N ASN A 274 -14.32 -21.22 18.54
CA ASN A 274 -15.02 -22.41 19.02
C ASN A 274 -14.24 -23.73 18.80
N LEU A 275 -13.45 -23.85 17.73
CA LEU A 275 -12.66 -25.06 17.45
C LEU A 275 -11.48 -25.27 18.43
N ASN A 276 -10.93 -24.19 19.00
CA ASN A 276 -9.84 -24.29 19.99
C ASN A 276 -10.31 -24.68 21.40
N HIS A 277 -11.60 -24.52 21.72
CA HIS A 277 -12.14 -24.94 23.03
C HIS A 277 -12.51 -26.43 23.11
N THR A 278 -12.63 -27.13 21.98
CA THR A 278 -13.06 -28.53 21.92
C THR A 278 -11.93 -29.56 21.87
N LYS A 279 -10.68 -29.19 22.20
CA LYS A 279 -9.61 -30.17 22.40
C LYS A 279 -9.32 -30.36 23.90
N PRO A 280 -10.11 -31.16 24.64
CA PRO A 280 -9.71 -31.59 25.97
C PRO A 280 -8.50 -32.52 25.83
N HIS A 281 -7.45 -32.20 26.60
CA HIS A 281 -6.33 -33.09 26.87
C HIS A 281 -6.85 -34.48 27.24
N ALA A 282 -6.61 -35.48 26.39
CA ALA A 282 -6.65 -36.87 26.82
C ALA A 282 -5.28 -37.20 27.43
N PRO A 283 -5.19 -37.49 28.75
CA PRO A 283 -3.98 -38.02 29.35
C PRO A 283 -3.85 -39.49 28.94
N SER A 284 -2.89 -39.81 28.07
CA SER A 284 -2.50 -41.19 27.78
C SER A 284 -1.71 -41.73 28.97
N HIS A 285 -2.39 -42.49 29.83
CA HIS A 285 -1.77 -43.32 30.86
C HIS A 285 -0.96 -44.47 30.24
N HIS A 286 0.16 -44.75 30.91
CA HIS A 286 0.98 -45.96 30.87
C HIS A 286 0.24 -47.27 30.63
N GLN A 287 0.84 -48.19 29.85
CA GLN A 287 0.90 -49.61 30.20
C GLN A 287 2.16 -50.28 29.62
N GLU A 288 2.98 -50.80 30.53
CA GLU A 288 4.21 -51.56 30.32
C GLU A 288 3.99 -52.98 29.75
N ARG A 289 4.90 -53.35 28.84
CA ARG A 289 5.77 -54.55 28.83
C ARG A 289 5.34 -55.85 29.56
N SER A 290 5.24 -56.92 28.78
CA SER A 290 5.64 -58.32 29.07
C SER A 290 5.63 -59.04 27.71
N GLU A 291 6.72 -59.25 26.99
CA GLU A 291 7.87 -60.13 27.26
C GLU A 291 7.46 -61.55 27.69
N SER A 292 7.23 -62.43 26.71
CA SER A 292 7.44 -63.87 26.85
C SER A 292 7.74 -64.51 25.49
N GLN A 293 8.78 -65.32 25.54
CA GLN A 293 9.62 -65.93 24.52
C GLN A 293 8.99 -67.26 24.01
N GLU A 294 9.11 -67.52 22.69
CA GLU A 294 9.24 -68.79 21.90
C GLU A 294 8.60 -70.14 22.35
N PRO A 295 8.26 -71.12 21.45
CA PRO A 295 9.10 -71.63 20.33
C PRO A 295 8.38 -72.06 19.01
N PRO A 296 9.12 -72.46 17.94
CA PRO A 296 8.61 -72.90 16.61
C PRO A 296 8.45 -74.45 16.53
N PRO A 297 8.29 -75.14 15.35
CA PRO A 297 7.49 -74.99 14.11
C PRO A 297 6.51 -76.22 13.92
N PRO A 298 5.89 -76.51 12.74
CA PRO A 298 6.56 -77.33 11.71
C PRO A 298 6.20 -77.03 10.22
N ARG A 299 7.19 -77.30 9.34
CA ARG A 299 7.07 -77.56 7.88
C ARG A 299 6.05 -78.69 7.64
N THR A 300 5.24 -78.81 6.59
CA THR A 300 5.39 -78.82 5.10
C THR A 300 3.96 -79.20 4.56
N PRO A 301 3.62 -79.45 3.27
CA PRO A 301 4.36 -79.39 2.01
C PRO A 301 3.65 -78.62 0.85
N HIS A 302 4.46 -78.29 -0.17
CA HIS A 302 4.19 -78.39 -1.60
C HIS A 302 2.74 -78.64 -2.08
N LYS A 303 2.21 -77.73 -2.91
CA LYS A 303 1.34 -78.12 -4.03
C LYS A 303 1.62 -77.27 -5.27
N THR A 304 2.14 -77.97 -6.27
CA THR A 304 2.35 -77.56 -7.65
C THR A 304 1.07 -77.86 -8.44
N THR A 305 0.59 -76.89 -9.25
CA THR A 305 -0.23 -76.95 -10.49
C THR A 305 -1.01 -75.62 -10.57
N GLU A 306 -1.23 -74.90 -11.67
CA GLU A 306 -0.99 -75.01 -13.11
C GLU A 306 -1.52 -73.67 -13.70
N PRO A 307 -0.99 -73.13 -14.82
CA PRO A 307 -1.55 -71.94 -15.46
C PRO A 307 -2.67 -72.34 -16.45
N GLU A 308 -3.92 -71.92 -16.17
CA GLU A 308 -5.01 -72.01 -17.14
C GLU A 308 -5.00 -70.78 -18.08
N ASN A 309 -4.69 -71.08 -19.34
CA ASN A 309 -4.87 -70.27 -20.53
C ASN A 309 -6.37 -70.15 -20.86
N LYS A 310 -6.85 -68.95 -21.23
CA LYS A 310 -8.02 -68.75 -22.13
C LYS A 310 -8.13 -67.31 -22.61
N HIS A 311 -7.94 -67.19 -23.93
CA HIS A 311 -8.45 -66.23 -24.92
C HIS A 311 -8.12 -64.75 -24.82
#